data_AF-A0A3L8SYP6-F1
#
_entry.id   AF-A0A3L8SYP6-F1
#
_cell.length_a   1.000
_cell.length_b   1.000
_cell.length_c   1.000
_cell.angle_alpha   90.00
_cell.angle_beta   90.00
_cell.angle_gamma   90.00
#
_symmetry.space_group_name_H-M   'P 1'
#
loop_
_entity.id
_entity.type
_entity.pdbx_description
1 polymer ?
#
loop_
_entity_poly.entity_id
_entity_poly.type
_entity_poly.pdbx_seq_one_letter_code
_entity_poly.pdbx_strand_id
1 'polypeptide(L)'
;DVRLNPAAVNNEVNFLKNFSGQGEDTVLESLQYTSDYMFSNGCRAPPWRQVHGEICYLVVKPHDTDPLCITCSTAGVFLNGGRLKGEDIDYERKSDLYKDIVTFLRERSPRFVENIAKQEYSFFKEPAHEKNYQHMEGAAHSGQSQSLYDLTGKTEYETGMSSSAGPTGQRLKPYMKWKSSGLSASQR
;
A
#
# COMPACT_ATOMS: atom_id res chain seq x y z
N ASP A 1 15.80 9.54 7.10
CA ASP A 1 15.24 8.78 5.97
C ASP A 1 14.47 7.58 6.49
N VAL A 2 13.19 7.45 6.09
CA VAL A 2 12.36 6.30 6.46
C VAL A 2 12.54 5.24 5.38
N ARG A 3 13.14 4.10 5.74
CA ARG A 3 13.33 2.98 4.81
C ARG A 3 11.99 2.28 4.57
N LEU A 4 11.72 1.96 3.31
CA LEU A 4 10.57 1.12 2.97
C LEU A 4 10.77 -0.28 3.57
N ASN A 5 9.66 -0.88 3.99
CA ASN A 5 9.63 -2.26 4.46
C ASN A 5 8.49 -3.02 3.73
N PRO A 6 8.50 -4.36 3.76
CA PRO A 6 7.52 -5.14 3.02
C PRO A 6 6.06 -4.84 3.37
N ALA A 7 5.77 -4.55 4.64
CA ALA A 7 4.42 -4.21 5.09
C ALA A 7 3.94 -2.88 4.49
N ALA A 8 4.79 -1.85 4.49
CA ALA A 8 4.47 -0.56 3.89
C ALA A 8 4.17 -0.69 2.39
N VAL A 9 5.03 -1.43 1.66
CA VAL A 9 4.85 -1.68 0.23
C VAL A 9 3.57 -2.47 -0.04
N ASN A 10 3.28 -3.51 0.75
CA ASN A 10 2.07 -4.31 0.59
C ASN A 10 0.80 -3.49 0.87
N ASN A 11 0.81 -2.63 1.88
CA ASN A 11 -0.32 -1.75 2.19
C ASN A 11 -0.59 -0.77 1.04
N GLU A 12 0.46 -0.17 0.48
CA GLU A 12 0.35 0.75 -0.65
C GLU A 12 -0.15 0.04 -1.92
N VAL A 13 0.35 -1.16 -2.20
CA VAL A 13 -0.13 -1.97 -3.34
C VAL A 13 -1.61 -2.33 -3.17
N ASN A 14 -2.03 -2.75 -1.98
CA ASN A 14 -3.43 -3.10 -1.73
C ASN A 14 -4.34 -1.87 -1.84
N PHE A 15 -3.89 -0.72 -1.36
CA PHE A 15 -4.59 0.55 -1.54
C PHE A 15 -4.78 0.84 -3.03
N LEU A 16 -3.70 0.85 -3.82
CA LEU A 16 -3.76 1.14 -5.26
C LEU A 16 -4.60 0.12 -6.04
N LYS A 17 -4.57 -1.16 -5.65
CA LYS A 17 -5.41 -2.20 -6.26
C LYS A 17 -6.90 -1.90 -6.13
N ASN A 18 -7.33 -1.36 -5.00
CA ASN A 18 -8.75 -1.01 -4.78
C ASN A 18 -9.23 0.10 -5.71
N PHE A 19 -8.32 0.91 -6.25
CA PHE A 19 -8.61 1.97 -7.21
C PHE A 19 -8.19 1.61 -8.64
N SER A 20 -7.84 0.34 -8.91
CA SER A 20 -7.44 -0.13 -10.23
C SER A 20 -8.62 -0.79 -10.96
N GLY A 21 -8.72 -0.63 -12.28
CA GLY A 21 -9.72 -1.31 -13.08
C GLY A 21 -9.78 -0.83 -14.52
N GLN A 22 -10.73 -1.35 -15.29
CA GLN A 22 -10.88 -1.03 -16.72
C GLN A 22 -11.65 0.28 -16.98
N GLY A 23 -12.18 0.93 -15.94
CA GLY A 23 -12.90 2.20 -16.09
C GLY A 23 -11.96 3.38 -16.24
N GLU A 24 -12.30 4.36 -17.09
CA GLU A 24 -11.46 5.54 -17.34
C GLU A 24 -11.23 6.42 -16.10
N ASP A 25 -12.14 6.38 -15.13
CA ASP A 25 -12.04 7.12 -13.86
C ASP A 25 -11.29 6.35 -12.75
N THR A 26 -10.82 5.14 -13.04
CA THR A 26 -9.95 4.39 -12.12
C THR A 26 -8.53 4.95 -12.14
N VAL A 27 -7.81 4.82 -11.03
CA VAL A 27 -6.47 5.42 -10.88
C VAL A 27 -5.43 4.70 -11.75
N LEU A 28 -5.58 3.38 -11.92
CA LEU A 28 -4.72 2.54 -12.74
C LEU A 28 -5.55 1.56 -13.55
N GLU A 29 -5.07 1.15 -14.71
CA GLU A 29 -5.69 0.07 -15.49
C GLU A 29 -5.46 -1.29 -14.81
N SER A 30 -4.21 -1.54 -14.38
CA SER A 30 -3.86 -2.73 -13.62
C SER A 30 -2.61 -2.56 -12.75
N LEU A 31 -2.53 -3.35 -11.69
CA LEU A 31 -1.40 -3.41 -10.76
C LEU A 31 -1.23 -4.84 -10.25
N GLN A 32 -0.10 -5.48 -10.60
CA GLN A 32 0.13 -6.90 -10.29
C GLN A 32 1.56 -7.14 -9.82
N TYR A 33 1.74 -8.11 -8.92
CA TYR A 33 3.05 -8.62 -8.60
C TYR A 33 3.57 -9.48 -9.76
N THR A 34 4.88 -9.49 -9.97
CA THR A 34 5.48 -10.43 -10.93
C THR A 34 5.53 -11.87 -10.40
N SER A 35 5.37 -12.04 -9.08
CA SER A 35 5.32 -13.33 -8.40
C SER A 35 4.26 -13.33 -7.29
N ASP A 36 3.43 -14.37 -7.32
CA ASP A 36 2.41 -14.60 -6.29
C ASP A 36 3.00 -15.13 -4.98
N TYR A 37 4.22 -15.67 -5.03
CA TYR A 37 4.90 -16.22 -3.87
C TYR A 37 5.39 -15.12 -2.92
N MET A 38 5.08 -15.27 -1.64
CA MET A 38 5.52 -14.39 -0.57
C MET A 38 6.30 -15.20 0.48
N PHE A 39 7.51 -14.74 0.79
CA PHE A 39 8.36 -15.32 1.83
C PHE A 39 7.81 -14.96 3.23
N SER A 40 8.24 -15.69 4.26
CA SER A 40 7.81 -15.48 5.64
C SER A 40 8.15 -14.10 6.21
N ASN A 41 9.10 -13.39 5.61
CA ASN A 41 9.46 -12.01 5.95
C ASN A 41 8.62 -10.95 5.22
N GLY A 42 7.63 -11.37 4.43
CA GLY A 42 6.76 -10.49 3.64
C GLY A 42 7.35 -10.04 2.30
N CYS A 43 8.63 -10.36 2.01
CA CYS A 43 9.21 -10.08 0.70
C CYS A 43 8.64 -11.01 -0.37
N ARG A 44 8.66 -10.56 -1.62
CA ARG A 44 8.38 -11.35 -2.84
C ARG A 44 9.60 -11.44 -3.77
N ALA A 45 10.61 -10.60 -3.54
CA ALA A 45 11.90 -10.71 -4.22
C ALA A 45 12.61 -12.01 -3.82
N PRO A 46 13.40 -12.63 -4.71
CA PRO A 46 14.14 -13.85 -4.37
C PRO A 46 15.24 -13.56 -3.32
N PRO A 47 15.67 -14.55 -2.52
CA PRO A 47 16.58 -14.32 -1.38
C PRO A 47 17.90 -13.63 -1.75
N TRP A 48 18.47 -13.95 -2.92
CA TRP A 48 19.70 -13.31 -3.41
C TRP A 48 19.52 -11.86 -3.87
N ARG A 49 18.28 -11.38 -4.05
CA ARG A 49 17.98 -9.96 -4.27
C ARG A 49 17.57 -9.25 -2.98
N GLN A 50 17.01 -9.98 -2.02
CA GLN A 50 16.70 -9.44 -0.69
C GLN A 50 17.96 -8.95 0.05
N VAL A 51 19.13 -9.58 -0.18
CA VAL A 51 20.41 -9.10 0.39
C VAL A 51 20.83 -7.72 -0.15
N HIS A 52 20.34 -7.34 -1.33
CA HIS A 52 20.48 -5.99 -1.90
C HIS A 52 19.36 -5.03 -1.44
N GLY A 53 18.50 -5.49 -0.52
CA GLY A 53 17.39 -4.72 0.01
C GLY A 53 16.17 -4.66 -0.89
N GLU A 54 16.04 -5.54 -1.89
CA GLU A 54 14.84 -5.60 -2.73
C GLU A 54 13.70 -6.34 -2.02
N ILE A 55 12.49 -5.81 -2.17
CA ILE A 55 11.29 -6.27 -1.47
C ILE A 55 10.39 -7.04 -2.43
N CYS A 56 10.03 -6.45 -3.58
CA CYS A 56 9.17 -7.06 -4.58
C CYS A 56 9.32 -6.37 -5.94
N TYR A 57 8.74 -6.99 -6.97
CA TYR A 57 8.61 -6.39 -8.30
C TYR A 57 7.13 -6.36 -8.70
N LEU A 58 6.76 -5.27 -9.38
CA LEU A 58 5.39 -5.01 -9.81
C LEU A 58 5.37 -4.68 -11.29
N VAL A 59 4.30 -5.09 -11.95
CA VAL A 59 3.89 -4.57 -13.26
C VAL A 59 2.71 -3.63 -13.01
N VAL A 60 2.91 -2.36 -13.33
CA VAL A 60 1.92 -1.29 -13.15
C VAL A 60 1.54 -0.75 -14.50
N LYS A 61 0.24 -0.68 -14.81
CA LYS A 61 -0.25 -0.12 -16.06
C LYS A 61 -1.13 1.10 -15.75
N PRO A 62 -0.59 2.32 -15.88
CA PRO A 62 -1.39 3.53 -15.98
C PRO A 62 -2.18 3.57 -17.29
N HIS A 63 -3.19 4.44 -17.34
CA HIS A 63 -4.07 4.58 -18.51
C HIS A 63 -3.42 5.31 -19.70
N ASP A 64 -2.34 6.04 -19.47
CA ASP A 64 -1.65 6.90 -20.45
C ASP A 64 -0.25 6.44 -20.85
N THR A 65 0.31 5.44 -20.17
CA THR A 65 1.66 4.94 -20.45
C THR A 65 1.66 3.45 -20.70
N ASP A 66 2.71 2.92 -21.33
CA ASP A 66 2.95 1.49 -21.37
C ASP A 66 3.11 0.88 -19.97
N PRO A 67 2.93 -0.45 -19.81
CA PRO A 67 3.16 -1.11 -18.53
C PRO A 67 4.58 -0.84 -18.02
N LEU A 68 4.68 -0.34 -16.79
CA LEU A 68 5.90 -0.03 -16.08
C LEU A 68 6.27 -1.21 -15.17
N CYS A 69 7.49 -1.72 -15.33
CA CYS A 69 8.04 -2.73 -14.42
C CYS A 69 8.88 -2.04 -13.35
N ILE A 70 8.47 -2.15 -12.09
CA ILE A 70 9.12 -1.46 -10.98
C ILE A 70 9.69 -2.43 -9.94
N THR A 71 10.79 -2.03 -9.34
CA THR A 71 11.37 -2.67 -8.15
C THR A 71 11.05 -1.81 -6.94
N CYS A 72 10.44 -2.42 -5.92
CA CYS A 72 10.34 -1.83 -4.59
C CYS A 72 11.52 -2.35 -3.75
N SER A 73 12.30 -1.44 -3.19
CA SER A 73 13.45 -1.76 -2.33
C SER A 73 13.37 -0.97 -1.03
N THR A 74 14.15 -1.36 -0.03
CA THR A 74 14.24 -0.65 1.25
C THR A 74 14.76 0.79 1.11
N ALA A 75 15.39 1.12 -0.03
CA ALA A 75 15.85 2.48 -0.33
C ALA A 75 14.77 3.32 -1.04
N GLY A 76 13.82 2.68 -1.71
CA GLY A 76 12.80 3.35 -2.53
C GLY A 76 12.34 2.49 -3.71
N VAL A 77 11.57 3.12 -4.59
CA VAL A 77 10.95 2.52 -5.78
C VAL A 77 11.63 3.06 -7.04
N PHE A 78 11.88 2.20 -8.03
CA PHE A 78 12.48 2.59 -9.30
C PHE A 78 12.03 1.67 -10.45
N LEU A 79 12.16 2.12 -11.69
CA LEU A 79 11.92 1.34 -12.90
C LEU A 79 13.05 0.32 -13.13
N ASN A 80 12.71 -0.93 -13.41
CA ASN A 80 13.66 -1.96 -13.80
C ASN A 80 13.52 -2.32 -15.29
N GLY A 81 14.36 -3.22 -15.80
CA GLY A 81 14.31 -3.64 -17.21
C GLY A 81 13.12 -4.55 -17.54
N GLY A 82 12.33 -4.94 -16.55
CA GLY A 82 11.13 -5.74 -16.74
C GLY A 82 11.41 -7.18 -17.14
N ARG A 83 10.38 -7.83 -17.68
CA ARG A 83 10.48 -9.22 -18.15
C ARG A 83 10.16 -9.28 -19.64
N LEU A 84 11.13 -9.71 -20.45
CA LEU A 84 10.88 -10.09 -21.84
C LEU A 84 10.24 -11.48 -21.88
N LYS A 85 9.38 -11.74 -22.87
CA LYS A 85 8.58 -12.98 -22.95
C LYS A 85 9.47 -14.22 -22.87
N GLY A 86 9.39 -14.94 -21.74
CA GLY A 86 10.11 -16.20 -21.50
C GLY A 86 11.45 -16.05 -20.78
N GLU A 87 11.94 -14.83 -20.57
CA GLU A 87 13.23 -14.56 -19.93
C GLU A 87 13.08 -14.24 -18.44
N ASP A 88 14.20 -14.18 -17.73
CA ASP A 88 14.25 -13.70 -16.36
C ASP A 88 13.99 -12.19 -16.29
N ILE A 89 13.69 -11.69 -15.10
CA ILE A 89 13.53 -10.25 -14.87
C ILE A 89 14.90 -9.56 -15.03
N ASP A 90 15.00 -8.53 -15.86
CA ASP A 90 16.13 -7.60 -15.86
C ASP A 90 16.02 -6.69 -14.62
N TYR A 91 16.81 -7.01 -13.61
CA TYR A 91 16.82 -6.29 -12.34
C TYR A 91 17.61 -4.97 -12.38
N GLU A 92 18.22 -4.60 -13.51
CA GLU A 92 18.99 -3.37 -13.62
C GLU A 92 18.08 -2.15 -13.44
N ARG A 93 18.54 -1.20 -12.62
CA ARG A 93 17.84 0.06 -12.38
C ARG A 93 17.90 0.93 -13.64
N LYS A 94 16.74 1.36 -14.13
CA LYS A 94 16.58 2.20 -15.33
C LYS A 94 16.06 3.62 -15.03
N SER A 95 15.79 3.94 -13.76
CA SER A 95 15.36 5.28 -13.35
C SER A 95 15.98 5.72 -12.03
N ASP A 96 15.73 6.98 -11.67
CA ASP A 96 15.94 7.49 -10.33
C ASP A 96 15.09 6.77 -9.28
N LEU A 97 15.46 7.01 -8.02
CA LEU A 97 14.85 6.42 -6.83
C LEU A 97 13.76 7.35 -6.29
N TYR A 98 12.57 6.79 -6.05
CA TYR A 98 11.42 7.50 -5.50
C TYR A 98 11.08 6.95 -4.12
N LYS A 99 10.52 7.80 -3.26
CA LYS A 99 10.23 7.43 -1.86
C LYS A 99 9.19 6.30 -1.71
N ASP A 100 8.19 6.27 -2.58
CA ASP A 100 7.04 5.36 -2.53
C ASP A 100 6.44 5.17 -3.94
N ILE A 101 5.53 4.21 -4.10
CA ILE A 101 4.94 3.85 -5.40
C ILE A 101 4.10 5.01 -5.93
N VAL A 102 3.31 5.66 -5.07
CA VAL A 102 2.48 6.81 -5.43
C VAL A 102 3.34 7.93 -6.01
N THR A 103 4.46 8.28 -5.39
CA THR A 103 5.34 9.35 -5.88
C THR A 103 5.97 9.00 -7.22
N PHE A 104 6.38 7.74 -7.40
CA PHE A 104 6.83 7.26 -8.71
C PHE A 104 5.75 7.43 -9.77
N LEU A 105 4.49 7.04 -9.48
CA LEU A 105 3.39 7.11 -10.43
C LEU A 105 2.97 8.55 -10.74
N ARG A 106 3.00 9.45 -9.75
CA ARG A 106 2.71 10.89 -9.97
C ARG A 106 3.69 11.53 -10.95
N GLU A 107 4.95 11.14 -10.92
CA GLU A 107 5.97 11.64 -11.86
C GLU A 107 5.81 11.05 -13.26
N ARG A 108 5.34 9.81 -13.37
CA ARG A 108 5.32 9.06 -14.64
C ARG A 108 4.01 9.15 -15.40
N SER A 109 2.90 9.42 -14.73
CA SER A 109 1.57 9.39 -15.33
C SER A 109 0.76 10.63 -14.91
N PRO A 110 0.61 11.62 -15.81
CA PRO A 110 -0.33 12.70 -15.63
C PRO A 110 -1.76 12.20 -15.38
N ARG A 111 -2.21 11.14 -16.07
CA ARG A 111 -3.54 10.56 -15.83
C ARG A 111 -3.72 10.01 -14.43
N PHE A 112 -2.69 9.40 -13.85
CA PHE A 112 -2.72 8.95 -12.47
C PHE A 112 -2.99 10.14 -11.51
N VAL A 113 -2.32 11.29 -11.74
CA VAL A 113 -2.51 12.50 -10.92
C VAL A 113 -3.93 13.06 -11.06
N GLU A 114 -4.47 13.08 -12.27
CA GLU A 114 -5.86 13.51 -12.49
C GLU A 114 -6.86 12.58 -11.78
N ASN A 115 -6.72 11.27 -11.96
CA ASN A 115 -7.69 10.31 -11.45
C ASN A 115 -7.62 10.15 -9.94
N ILE A 116 -6.44 10.22 -9.32
CA ILE A 116 -6.34 10.20 -7.85
C ILE A 116 -7.02 11.42 -7.22
N ALA A 117 -6.89 12.61 -7.82
CA ALA A 117 -7.55 13.82 -7.35
C ALA A 117 -9.09 13.74 -7.48
N LYS A 118 -9.59 13.11 -8.57
CA LYS A 118 -11.03 12.84 -8.72
C LYS A 118 -11.55 11.88 -7.65
N GLN A 119 -10.79 10.85 -7.29
CA GLN A 119 -11.17 9.89 -6.25
C GLN A 119 -11.23 10.56 -4.86
N GLU A 120 -10.25 11.40 -4.54
CA GLU A 120 -10.28 12.21 -3.31
C GLU A 120 -11.53 13.10 -3.27
N TYR A 121 -11.83 13.81 -4.37
CA TYR A 121 -13.02 14.67 -4.44
C TYR A 121 -14.34 13.88 -4.29
N SER A 122 -14.41 12.68 -4.89
CA SER A 122 -15.60 11.81 -4.82
C SER A 122 -15.83 11.26 -3.42
N PHE A 123 -14.77 11.04 -2.63
CA PHE A 123 -14.87 10.60 -1.24
C PHE A 123 -15.42 11.70 -0.31
N PHE A 124 -15.10 12.97 -0.58
CA PHE A 124 -15.60 14.10 0.23
C PHE A 124 -16.97 14.63 -0.21
N LYS A 125 -17.46 14.25 -1.40
CA LYS A 125 -18.85 14.49 -1.79
C LYS A 125 -19.73 13.40 -1.19
N GLU A 126 -20.25 13.66 0.02
CA GLU A 126 -21.42 12.95 0.53
C GLU A 126 -22.52 12.99 -0.55
N PRO A 127 -23.22 11.87 -0.85
CA PRO A 127 -24.27 11.90 -1.85
C PRO A 127 -25.32 12.91 -1.36
N ALA A 128 -25.49 14.00 -2.11
CA ALA A 128 -26.58 14.92 -1.88
C ALA A 128 -27.87 14.11 -1.99
N HIS A 129 -28.41 13.71 -0.83
CA HIS A 129 -29.73 13.13 -0.73
C HIS A 129 -30.67 14.06 -1.48
N GLU A 130 -31.18 13.57 -2.59
CA GLU A 130 -32.18 14.22 -3.40
C GLU A 130 -33.42 14.39 -2.52
N LYS A 131 -33.52 15.55 -1.85
CA LYS A 131 -34.70 15.91 -1.08
C LYS A 131 -35.82 16.19 -2.07
N ASN A 132 -36.54 15.14 -2.45
CA ASN A 132 -37.81 15.22 -3.14
C ASN A 132 -38.84 15.80 -2.16
N TYR A 133 -38.87 17.13 -2.02
CA TYR A 133 -39.98 17.82 -1.38
C TYR A 133 -41.09 17.95 -2.42
N GLN A 134 -42.07 17.05 -2.35
CA GLN A 134 -43.38 17.33 -2.92
C GLN A 134 -43.95 18.57 -2.21
N HIS A 135 -44.13 19.62 -3.00
CA HIS A 135 -44.87 20.82 -2.66
C HIS A 135 -46.32 20.42 -2.33
N MET A 136 -46.72 20.61 -1.07
CA MET A 136 -48.13 20.68 -0.70
C MET A 136 -48.31 21.88 0.22
N GLU A 137 -48.90 22.94 -0.32
CA GLU A 137 -49.50 24.04 0.44
C GLU A 137 -50.56 23.49 1.39
N GLY A 138 -50.59 23.98 2.64
CA GLY A 138 -51.68 23.65 3.55
C GLY A 138 -51.49 24.08 5.00
N ALA A 139 -51.66 25.39 5.24
CA ALA A 139 -52.14 26.02 6.48
C ALA A 139 -51.27 26.00 7.75
N ALA A 140 -51.20 27.21 8.33
CA ALA A 140 -50.48 27.62 9.52
C ALA A 140 -50.84 26.81 10.78
N HIS A 141 -49.92 26.75 11.74
CA HIS A 141 -50.15 27.24 13.11
C HIS A 141 -48.82 27.33 13.89
N SER A 142 -48.49 28.57 14.29
CA SER A 142 -48.00 28.98 15.61
C SER A 142 -46.84 28.23 16.28
N GLY A 143 -45.75 28.97 16.57
CA GLY A 143 -45.11 28.84 17.89
C GLY A 143 -43.58 28.71 17.92
N GLN A 144 -42.93 29.86 18.05
CA GLN A 144 -41.74 30.10 18.89
C GLN A 144 -40.40 29.38 18.59
N SER A 145 -39.52 30.21 18.03
CA SER A 145 -38.07 30.25 18.25
C SER A 145 -37.68 30.26 19.73
N GLN A 146 -36.62 29.50 20.10
CA GLN A 146 -35.59 29.77 21.14
C GLN A 146 -34.54 28.63 21.08
N SER A 147 -33.33 28.85 20.55
CA SER A 147 -32.11 29.41 21.18
C SER A 147 -31.34 28.47 22.12
N LEU A 148 -30.22 27.96 21.59
CA LEU A 148 -28.82 27.91 22.09
C LEU A 148 -28.49 27.92 23.61
N TYR A 149 -27.49 27.10 23.96
CA TYR A 149 -26.61 26.98 25.17
C TYR A 149 -27.30 26.62 26.52
N ASP A 150 -26.77 25.80 27.43
CA ASP A 150 -25.38 25.62 27.85
C ASP A 150 -25.16 24.45 28.85
N LEU A 151 -23.89 24.22 29.21
CA LEU A 151 -23.32 23.54 30.40
C LEU A 151 -22.87 22.06 30.23
N THR A 152 -21.55 21.79 30.08
CA THR A 152 -20.48 21.77 31.12
C THR A 152 -20.68 20.60 32.09
N GLY A 153 -19.73 19.72 32.42
CA GLY A 153 -18.29 19.65 32.23
C GLY A 153 -17.76 18.33 32.83
N LYS A 154 -16.49 18.05 32.58
CA LYS A 154 -15.69 16.87 33.01
C LYS A 154 -15.54 16.73 34.53
N THR A 155 -15.34 15.50 35.00
CA THR A 155 -14.33 15.05 35.99
C THR A 155 -14.25 13.51 35.93
N GLU A 156 -13.14 12.88 35.49
CA GLU A 156 -11.93 12.48 36.27
C GLU A 156 -12.20 11.26 37.18
N TYR A 157 -11.69 10.06 36.81
CA TYR A 157 -10.56 9.29 37.40
C TYR A 157 -10.73 8.96 38.90
N GLU A 158 -10.44 7.78 39.45
CA GLU A 158 -9.24 6.94 39.34
C GLU A 158 -9.45 5.58 40.04
N THR A 159 -8.52 4.66 39.78
CA THR A 159 -7.97 3.63 40.71
C THR A 159 -8.89 2.47 41.11
N GLY A 160 -8.54 1.19 40.95
CA GLY A 160 -7.26 0.53 40.71
C GLY A 160 -7.24 -0.72 41.59
N MET A 161 -6.76 -1.87 41.08
CA MET A 161 -6.24 -2.99 41.88
C MET A 161 -5.55 -4.04 41.00
N SER A 162 -4.29 -4.27 41.32
CA SER A 162 -3.37 -5.34 40.87
C SER A 162 -3.81 -6.73 41.42
N SER A 163 -3.35 -7.91 40.99
CA SER A 163 -1.95 -8.40 40.91
C SER A 163 -1.84 -9.83 40.32
N SER A 164 -0.68 -10.13 39.70
CA SER A 164 0.12 -11.40 39.71
C SER A 164 -0.48 -12.70 39.10
N ALA A 165 0.22 -13.69 38.53
CA ALA A 165 1.61 -14.11 38.26
C ALA A 165 1.55 -15.09 37.04
N GLY A 166 2.57 -15.51 36.29
CA GLY A 166 4.02 -15.63 36.51
C GLY A 166 4.75 -16.09 35.21
N PRO A 167 6.07 -16.41 35.27
CA PRO A 167 6.91 -16.64 34.09
C PRO A 167 7.51 -18.05 33.99
N THR A 168 7.50 -18.64 32.79
CA THR A 168 8.38 -19.74 32.33
C THR A 168 8.30 -19.73 30.79
N GLY A 169 9.34 -19.51 29.99
CA GLY A 169 10.65 -20.13 30.03
C GLY A 169 10.65 -21.35 29.10
N GLN A 170 10.92 -21.17 27.80
CA GLN A 170 11.70 -22.12 26.99
C GLN A 170 12.10 -21.55 25.62
N ARG A 171 13.42 -21.51 25.44
CA ARG A 171 14.18 -21.11 24.26
C ARG A 171 14.68 -22.41 23.62
N LEU A 172 14.29 -22.72 22.39
CA LEU A 172 14.83 -23.85 21.63
C LEU A 172 15.41 -23.37 20.29
N LYS A 173 16.64 -23.82 20.02
CA LYS A 173 17.58 -23.29 19.01
C LYS A 173 17.27 -23.79 17.59
N PRO A 174 17.66 -23.06 16.53
CA PRO A 174 17.60 -23.58 15.16
C PRO A 174 18.69 -24.64 14.96
N TYR A 175 18.28 -25.82 14.49
CA TYR A 175 19.15 -26.89 14.06
C TYR A 175 19.43 -26.73 12.55
N MET A 176 20.67 -26.38 12.21
CA MET A 176 21.19 -26.37 10.83
C MET A 176 22.34 -27.38 10.77
N LYS A 177 22.19 -28.46 9.99
CA LYS A 177 23.32 -29.27 9.51
C LYS A 177 23.47 -29.02 8.02
N TRP A 178 24.46 -28.21 7.64
CA TRP A 178 24.94 -28.17 6.26
C TRP A 178 26.01 -29.27 6.13
N LYS A 179 25.86 -30.13 5.13
CA LYS A 179 26.94 -31.03 4.71
C LYS A 179 27.75 -30.33 3.65
N SER A 180 29.01 -30.08 3.97
CA SER A 180 30.03 -29.61 3.04
C SER A 180 30.46 -30.75 2.14
N SER A 181 30.18 -30.63 0.84
CA SER A 181 30.89 -31.34 -0.23
C SER A 181 31.45 -30.21 -1.09
N GLY A 182 32.71 -29.84 -1.02
CA GLY A 182 33.86 -30.68 -1.34
C GLY A 182 34.39 -30.18 -2.68
N LEU A 183 35.41 -29.33 -2.62
CA LEU A 183 36.15 -28.78 -3.75
C LEU A 183 36.72 -29.90 -4.63
N SER A 184 36.59 -29.75 -5.95
CA SER A 184 37.59 -30.27 -6.89
C SER A 184 37.75 -29.25 -8.01
N ALA A 185 38.85 -28.51 -7.92
CA ALA A 185 39.44 -27.82 -9.07
C ALA A 185 39.98 -28.88 -10.03
N SER A 186 39.70 -28.74 -11.32
CA SER A 186 40.45 -29.43 -12.36
C SER A 186 40.95 -28.39 -13.35
N GLN A 187 42.19 -27.94 -13.12
CA GLN A 187 43.03 -27.44 -14.20
C GLN A 187 43.45 -28.63 -15.06
N ARG A 188 43.27 -28.50 -16.37
CA ARG A 188 44.24 -28.94 -17.39
C ARG A 188 43.91 -28.24 -18.71
#